data_AF-A0A9W5UV30-F1
#
_entry.id   AF-A0A9W5UV30-F1
#
_cell.length_a   1.000
_cell.length_b   1.000
_cell.length_c   1.000
_cell.angle_alpha   90.00
_cell.angle_beta   90.00
_cell.angle_gamma   90.00
#
_symmetry.space_group_name_H-M   'P 1'
#
loop_
_entity.id
_entity.type
_entity.pdbx_description
1 polymer ?
#
loop_
_entity_poly.entity_id
_entity_poly.type
_entity_poly.pdbx_seq_one_letter_code
_entity_poly.pdbx_strand_id
1 'polypeptide(L)'
;MDLGLRVAGGMFAVLAAMLSAVLELLLAPLRIGGYLIGVTVLVAVAANIALSWLAVESVGRRWAVALPALPWVAIMVIAADRTSEGDVLLVGNWVGLTLVVGGAMTFTVMAFRSILAPAPASGR
;
A
#
# COMPACT_ATOMS: atom_id res chain seq x y z
N MET A 1 -12.64 -20.06 10.68
CA MET A 1 -11.34 -19.46 11.03
C MET A 1 -11.44 -18.90 12.43
N ASP A 2 -10.52 -19.30 13.29
CA ASP A 2 -10.48 -18.86 14.68
C ASP A 2 -10.23 -17.35 14.76
N LEU A 3 -10.84 -16.67 15.73
CA LEU A 3 -10.73 -15.22 15.91
C LEU A 3 -9.25 -14.76 15.97
N GLY A 4 -8.39 -15.58 16.59
CA GLY A 4 -6.95 -15.33 16.68
C GLY A 4 -6.26 -15.20 15.32
N LEU A 5 -6.59 -16.05 14.35
CA LEU A 5 -6.03 -15.99 12.99
C LEU A 5 -6.45 -14.72 12.26
N ARG A 6 -7.69 -14.27 12.46
CA ARG A 6 -8.20 -13.04 11.84
C ARG A 6 -7.47 -11.80 12.37
N VAL A 7 -7.26 -11.74 13.68
CA VAL A 7 -6.54 -10.63 14.33
C VAL A 7 -5.07 -10.65 13.94
N ALA A 8 -4.42 -11.82 13.97
CA ALA A 8 -3.02 -11.97 13.58
C ALA A 8 -2.80 -11.57 12.12
N GLY A 9 -3.66 -12.02 11.20
CA GLY A 9 -3.57 -11.66 9.79
C GLY A 9 -3.82 -10.17 9.53
N GLY A 10 -4.78 -9.56 10.25
CA GLY A 10 -5.01 -8.12 10.21
C GLY A 10 -3.80 -7.31 10.71
N MET A 11 -3.22 -7.71 11.83
CA MET A 11 -2.00 -7.09 12.38
C MET A 11 -0.81 -7.24 11.43
N PHE A 12 -0.64 -8.43 10.86
CA PHE A 12 0.42 -8.68 9.88
C PHE A 12 0.25 -7.80 8.63
N ALA A 13 -0.98 -7.63 8.13
CA ALA A 13 -1.23 -6.75 6.99
C ALA A 13 -0.86 -5.29 7.28
N VAL A 14 -1.13 -4.79 8.49
CA VAL A 14 -0.73 -3.45 8.94
C VAL A 14 0.79 -3.32 8.98
N LEU A 15 1.48 -4.25 9.66
CA LEU A 15 2.94 -4.23 9.79
C LEU A 15 3.64 -4.36 8.43
N ALA A 16 3.16 -5.26 7.58
CA ALA A 16 3.69 -5.46 6.25
C ALA A 16 3.46 -4.23 5.35
N ALA A 17 2.34 -3.53 5.49
CA ALA A 17 2.09 -2.27 4.78
C ALA A 17 3.04 -1.15 5.23
N MET A 18 3.32 -1.04 6.54
CA MET A 18 4.31 -0.09 7.03
C MET A 18 5.70 -0.40 6.48
N LEU A 19 6.11 -1.67 6.51
CA LEU A 19 7.41 -2.09 5.98
C LEU A 19 7.50 -1.87 4.46
N SER A 20 6.43 -2.13 3.72
CA SER A 20 6.35 -1.86 2.29
C SER A 20 6.52 -0.37 1.99
N ALA A 21 5.81 0.49 2.73
CA ALA A 21 5.95 1.94 2.55
C ALA A 21 7.39 2.39 2.76
N VAL A 22 8.06 1.92 3.83
CA VAL A 22 9.47 2.24 4.08
C VAL A 22 10.38 1.73 2.95
N LEU A 23 10.19 0.50 2.50
CA LEU A 23 10.96 -0.06 1.38
C LEU A 23 10.81 0.79 0.11
N GLU A 24 9.58 1.22 -0.19
CA GLU A 24 9.28 2.03 -1.36
C GLU A 24 9.91 3.42 -1.28
N LEU A 25 9.94 4.03 -0.09
CA LEU A 25 10.67 5.28 0.14
C LEU A 25 12.17 5.11 -0.10
N LEU A 26 12.76 3.99 0.34
CA LEU A 26 14.18 3.69 0.12
C LEU A 26 14.50 3.42 -1.35
N LEU A 27 13.56 2.85 -2.11
CA LEU A 27 13.71 2.58 -3.54
C LEU A 27 13.38 3.80 -4.42
N ALA A 28 12.68 4.80 -3.91
CA ALA A 28 12.30 5.99 -4.66
C ALA A 28 13.49 6.78 -5.26
N PRO A 29 14.61 6.98 -4.56
CA PRO A 29 15.78 7.67 -5.13
C PRO A 29 16.68 6.76 -6.00
N LEU A 30 16.30 5.50 -6.25
CA LEU A 30 17.14 4.55 -6.98
C LEU A 30 17.44 5.04 -8.40
N ARG A 31 18.74 5.07 -8.71
CA ARG A 31 19.27 5.54 -9.99
C ARG A 31 20.23 4.52 -10.59
N ILE A 32 20.21 4.40 -11.92
CA ILE A 32 21.25 3.70 -12.69
C ILE A 32 21.77 4.70 -13.73
N GLY A 33 23.09 4.90 -13.76
CA GLY A 33 23.72 5.87 -14.65
C GLY A 33 23.28 7.33 -14.42
N GLY A 34 22.83 7.67 -13.20
CA GLY A 34 22.32 9.01 -12.86
C GLY A 34 20.83 9.24 -13.16
N TYR A 35 20.18 8.32 -13.86
CA TYR A 35 18.74 8.40 -14.19
C TYR A 35 17.88 7.70 -13.15
N LEU A 36 16.80 8.37 -12.73
CA LEU A 36 15.75 7.77 -11.91
C LEU A 36 15.00 6.71 -12.73
N ILE A 37 14.78 5.53 -12.13
CA ILE A 37 14.16 4.39 -12.84
C ILE A 37 12.69 4.24 -12.48
N GLY A 38 12.31 4.62 -11.26
CA GLY A 38 10.93 4.49 -10.79
C GLY A 38 10.48 3.06 -10.50
N VAL A 39 11.40 2.11 -10.32
CA VAL A 39 11.06 0.70 -10.00
C VAL A 39 10.19 0.57 -8.74
N THR A 40 10.34 1.50 -7.79
CA THR A 40 9.53 1.60 -6.57
C THR A 40 8.02 1.63 -6.87
N VAL A 41 7.60 2.24 -7.98
CA VAL A 41 6.18 2.34 -8.35
C VAL A 41 5.61 0.95 -8.62
N LEU A 42 6.35 0.11 -9.35
CA LEU A 42 5.92 -1.26 -9.64
C LEU A 42 5.88 -2.11 -8.37
N VAL A 43 6.87 -1.94 -7.48
CA VAL A 43 6.91 -2.60 -6.17
C VAL A 43 5.70 -2.21 -5.34
N ALA A 44 5.39 -0.91 -5.25
CA ALA A 44 4.24 -0.40 -4.50
C ALA A 44 2.92 -0.95 -5.02
N VAL A 45 2.72 -0.97 -6.35
CA VAL A 45 1.50 -1.55 -6.94
C VAL A 45 1.39 -3.03 -6.59
N ALA A 46 2.45 -3.81 -6.80
CA ALA A 46 2.43 -5.24 -6.53
C ALA A 46 2.20 -5.55 -5.04
N ALA A 47 2.90 -4.85 -4.15
CA ALA A 47 2.77 -5.01 -2.71
C ALA A 47 1.38 -4.60 -2.23
N ASN A 48 0.84 -3.47 -2.67
CA ASN A 48 -0.48 -2.99 -2.25
C ASN A 48 -1.60 -3.92 -2.72
N ILE A 49 -1.49 -4.54 -3.90
CA ILE A 49 -2.41 -5.60 -4.35
C ILE A 49 -2.34 -6.80 -3.40
N ALA A 50 -1.13 -7.31 -3.14
CA ALA A 50 -0.92 -8.49 -2.30
C ALA A 50 -1.41 -8.26 -0.86
N LEU A 51 -1.11 -7.10 -0.28
CA LEU A 51 -1.54 -6.70 1.06
C LEU A 51 -3.06 -6.54 1.15
N SER A 52 -3.67 -5.91 0.15
CA SER A 52 -5.13 -5.76 0.09
C SER A 52 -5.83 -7.11 0.02
N TRP A 53 -5.33 -8.02 -0.81
CA TRP A 53 -5.83 -9.39 -0.91
C TRP A 53 -5.66 -10.15 0.41
N LEU A 54 -4.45 -10.13 0.98
CA LEU A 54 -4.14 -10.82 2.24
C LEU A 54 -5.01 -10.34 3.39
N ALA A 55 -5.26 -9.02 3.49
CA ALA A 55 -6.10 -8.44 4.52
C ALA A 55 -7.55 -8.91 4.42
N VAL A 56 -8.12 -8.91 3.20
CA VAL A 56 -9.50 -9.38 2.96
C VAL A 56 -9.62 -10.87 3.21
N GLU A 57 -8.66 -11.67 2.77
CA GLU A 57 -8.65 -13.12 2.96
C GLU A 57 -8.54 -13.48 4.45
N SER A 58 -7.61 -12.85 5.17
CA SER A 58 -7.35 -13.15 6.58
C SER A 58 -8.47 -12.69 7.50
N VAL A 59 -9.02 -11.49 7.27
CA VAL A 59 -10.06 -10.91 8.12
C VAL A 59 -11.46 -11.40 7.70
N GLY A 60 -11.64 -11.78 6.44
CA GLY A 60 -12.91 -12.20 5.86
C GLY A 60 -13.95 -11.09 5.78
N ARG A 61 -13.51 -9.83 5.73
CA ARG A 61 -14.39 -8.64 5.63
C ARG A 61 -13.90 -7.72 4.51
N ARG A 62 -14.85 -7.18 3.74
CA ARG A 62 -14.57 -6.30 2.58
C ARG A 62 -13.84 -5.00 2.96
N TRP A 63 -14.10 -4.47 4.16
CA TRP A 63 -13.45 -3.25 4.65
C TRP A 63 -11.98 -3.47 5.03
N ALA A 64 -11.51 -4.72 5.13
CA ALA A 64 -10.16 -5.04 5.58
C ALA A 64 -9.05 -4.46 4.67
N VAL A 65 -9.37 -4.07 3.42
CA VAL A 65 -8.46 -3.32 2.53
C VAL A 65 -7.96 -2.03 3.20
N ALA A 66 -8.76 -1.42 4.08
CA ALA A 66 -8.35 -0.21 4.81
C ALA A 66 -7.20 -0.46 5.80
N LEU A 67 -7.04 -1.68 6.29
CA LEU A 67 -6.00 -2.03 7.26
C LEU A 67 -4.58 -1.79 6.74
N PRO A 68 -4.19 -2.27 5.54
CA PRO A 68 -2.90 -1.92 4.96
C PRO A 68 -2.90 -0.51 4.34
N ALA A 69 -4.03 -0.04 3.79
CA ALA A 69 -4.07 1.23 3.07
C ALA A 69 -3.77 2.44 3.97
N LEU A 70 -4.41 2.51 5.15
CA LEU A 70 -4.25 3.64 6.07
C LEU A 70 -2.82 3.87 6.55
N PRO A 71 -2.09 2.87 7.10
CA PRO A 71 -0.72 3.07 7.55
C PRO A 71 0.22 3.40 6.39
N TRP A 72 0.05 2.76 5.23
CA TRP A 72 0.84 3.07 4.04
C TRP A 72 0.66 4.52 3.60
N VAL A 73 -0.60 4.97 3.47
CA VAL A 73 -0.92 6.35 3.07
C VAL A 73 -0.41 7.34 4.12
N ALA A 74 -0.58 7.05 5.41
CA ALA A 74 -0.08 7.90 6.47
C ALA A 74 1.44 8.10 6.37
N ILE A 75 2.21 7.03 6.15
CA ILE A 75 3.66 7.11 5.97
C ILE A 75 4.00 7.94 4.72
N MET A 76 3.33 7.70 3.59
CA MET A 76 3.59 8.45 2.36
C MET A 76 3.26 9.94 2.50
N VAL A 77 2.19 10.29 3.23
CA VAL A 77 1.84 11.68 3.53
C VAL A 77 2.88 12.34 4.43
N ILE A 78 3.34 11.66 5.47
CA ILE A 78 4.40 12.16 6.36
C ILE A 78 5.69 12.38 5.57
N ALA A 79 6.04 11.43 4.69
CA ALA A 79 7.26 11.52 3.88
C ALA A 79 7.14 12.52 2.71
N ALA A 80 5.92 12.93 2.34
CA ALA A 80 5.70 13.98 1.35
C ALA A 80 6.00 15.38 1.91
N ASP A 81 6.05 15.54 3.23
CA ASP A 81 6.34 16.82 3.86
C ASP A 81 7.80 17.25 3.65
N ARG A 82 8.02 18.58 3.68
CA ARG A 82 9.38 19.12 3.62
C ARG A 82 10.09 18.88 4.93
N THR A 83 11.25 18.24 4.85
CA THR A 83 12.14 18.17 6.01
C THR A 83 12.66 19.57 6.35
N SER A 84 13.03 19.79 7.62
CA SER A 84 13.56 21.08 8.10
C SER A 84 14.86 21.52 7.39
N GLU A 85 15.51 20.57 6.69
CA GLU A 85 16.69 20.78 5.86
C GLU A 85 16.34 21.24 4.42
N GLY A 86 15.05 21.31 4.09
CA GLY A 86 14.54 21.77 2.80
C GLY A 86 14.40 20.68 1.74
N ASP A 87 14.78 19.44 2.04
CA ASP A 87 14.67 18.32 1.10
C ASP A 87 13.26 17.73 1.10
N VAL A 88 12.79 17.37 -0.10
CA VAL A 88 11.47 16.78 -0.34
C VAL A 88 11.68 15.32 -0.74
N LEU A 89 11.36 14.39 0.15
CA LEU A 89 11.62 12.96 -0.07
C LEU A 89 10.77 12.34 -1.21
N LEU A 90 9.58 12.88 -1.51
CA LEU A 90 8.66 12.32 -2.52
C LEU A 90 8.21 13.31 -3.61
N VAL A 91 7.75 14.50 -3.25
CA VAL A 91 7.04 15.39 -4.20
C VAL A 91 7.99 16.23 -5.08
N GLY A 92 9.31 16.11 -4.89
CA GLY A 92 10.32 16.87 -5.66
C GLY A 92 10.62 16.33 -7.06
N ASN A 93 10.10 15.15 -7.44
CA ASN A 93 10.36 14.54 -8.74
C ASN A 93 9.20 13.65 -9.23
N TRP A 94 9.27 13.23 -10.50
CA TRP A 94 8.23 12.42 -11.13
C TRP A 94 8.05 11.03 -10.50
N VAL A 95 9.11 10.42 -9.95
CA VAL A 95 9.04 9.08 -9.33
C VAL A 95 8.19 9.13 -8.09
N GLY A 96 8.45 10.06 -7.17
CA GLY A 96 7.69 10.12 -5.93
C GLY A 96 6.23 10.55 -6.16
N LEU A 97 5.97 11.47 -7.09
CA LEU A 97 4.59 11.77 -7.54
C LEU A 97 3.87 10.51 -8.07
N THR A 98 4.52 9.77 -8.96
CA THR A 98 3.95 8.55 -9.56
C THR A 98 3.75 7.45 -8.52
N LEU A 99 4.65 7.35 -7.54
CA LEU A 99 4.55 6.40 -6.44
C LEU A 99 3.32 6.67 -5.57
N VAL A 100 3.14 7.92 -5.11
CA VAL A 100 1.98 8.28 -4.27
C VAL A 100 0.67 8.05 -5.03
N VAL A 101 0.58 8.56 -6.26
CA VAL A 101 -0.63 8.44 -7.07
C VAL A 101 -0.91 6.98 -7.42
N GLY A 102 0.09 6.24 -7.91
CA GLY A 102 -0.05 4.85 -8.32
C GLY A 102 -0.38 3.92 -7.15
N GLY A 103 0.29 4.11 -6.01
CA GLY A 103 0.01 3.34 -4.79
C GLY A 103 -1.39 3.60 -4.25
N ALA A 104 -1.81 4.87 -4.15
CA ALA A 104 -3.15 5.24 -3.69
C ALA A 104 -4.26 4.73 -4.65
N MET A 105 -4.04 4.83 -5.96
CA MET A 105 -4.96 4.29 -6.97
C MET A 105 -5.10 2.77 -6.84
N THR A 106 -4.01 2.06 -6.53
CA THR A 106 -4.04 0.61 -6.32
C THR A 106 -4.96 0.22 -5.17
N PHE A 107 -4.84 0.89 -4.02
CA PHE A 107 -5.75 0.66 -2.88
C PHE A 107 -7.20 1.02 -3.23
N THR A 108 -7.40 2.11 -3.97
CA THR A 108 -8.73 2.53 -4.43
C THR A 108 -9.38 1.45 -5.30
N VAL A 109 -8.65 0.94 -6.30
CA VAL A 109 -9.13 -0.13 -7.18
C VAL A 109 -9.45 -1.39 -6.37
N MET A 110 -8.58 -1.79 -5.44
CA MET A 110 -8.79 -2.97 -4.61
C MET A 110 -10.00 -2.82 -3.68
N ALA A 111 -10.22 -1.63 -3.12
CA ALA A 111 -11.39 -1.33 -2.30
C ALA A 111 -12.68 -1.37 -3.14
N PHE A 112 -12.69 -0.77 -4.34
CA PHE A 112 -13.85 -0.87 -5.23
C PHE A 112 -14.15 -2.31 -5.62
N ARG A 113 -13.12 -3.10 -5.97
CA ARG A 113 -13.28 -4.53 -6.27
C ARG A 113 -13.84 -5.30 -5.08
N SER A 114 -13.41 -5.03 -3.85
CA SER A 114 -13.91 -5.73 -2.66
C SER A 114 -15.36 -5.39 -2.35
N ILE A 115 -15.78 -4.15 -2.61
CA ILE A 115 -17.17 -3.69 -2.43
C ILE A 115 -18.08 -4.34 -3.49
N LEU A 116 -17.66 -4.33 -4.75
CA LEU A 116 -18.43 -4.83 -5.89
C LEU A 116 -18.44 -6.36 -6.02
N ALA A 117 -17.58 -7.07 -5.28
CA ALA A 117 -17.53 -8.52 -5.31
C ALA A 117 -18.93 -9.12 -5.00
N PRO A 118 -19.44 -10.05 -5.83
CA PRO A 118 -20.71 -10.72 -5.58
C PRO A 118 -20.75 -11.34 -4.18
N ALA A 119 -21.90 -11.28 -3.51
CA ALA A 119 -22.10 -12.05 -2.29
C ALA A 119 -21.89 -13.54 -2.62
N PRO A 120 -21.15 -14.31 -1.80
CA PRO A 120 -21.00 -15.74 -2.02
C PRO A 120 -22.40 -16.34 -2.19
N ALA A 121 -22.65 -17.05 -3.29
CA ALA A 121 -23.93 -17.71 -3.51
C ALA A 121 -24.20 -18.58 -2.28
N SER A 122 -25.27 -18.30 -1.54
CA SER A 122 -25.72 -19.13 -0.44
C SER A 122 -26.10 -20.47 -1.05
N GLY A 123 -25.16 -21.42 -1.01
CA GLY A 123 -25.37 -22.81 -1.41
C GLY A 123 -26.55 -23.37 -0.63
N ARG A 124 -27.59 -23.73 -1.36
CA ARG A 124 -28.63 -24.66 -0.94
C ARG A 124 -28.03 -26.07 -0.85
#